data_AF-A0A260ABE4-F1
#
_entry.id   AF-A0A260ABE4-F1
#
_cell.length_a   1.000
_cell.length_b   1.000
_cell.length_c   1.000
_cell.angle_alpha   90.00
_cell.angle_beta   90.00
_cell.angle_gamma   90.00
#
_symmetry.space_group_name_H-M   'P 1'
#
loop_
_entity.id
_entity.type
_entity.pdbx_description
1 polymer ?
#
loop_
_entity_poly.entity_id
_entity_poly.type
_entity_poly.pdbx_seq_one_letter_code
_entity_poly.pdbx_strand_id
1 'polypeptide(L)'
;MKTPTLRQRLRYDVGGVLPTDLQDWVLHELTGRRSTARYLARFLLPLVPLLMLFLLFPGPNWIAGLMMLLIFIPVVYFATGLHLVYRAFRLGQHGIDPASIPRTMPNAERDRETYEANYRYP
;
A
#
# COMPACT_ATOMS: atom_id res chain seq x y z
N MET A 1 -17.14 -7.87 16.84
CA MET A 1 -15.87 -8.02 16.11
C MET A 1 -14.78 -8.41 17.11
N LYS A 2 -14.11 -9.56 16.92
CA LYS A 2 -12.96 -9.95 17.73
C LYS A 2 -11.75 -9.07 17.36
N THR A 3 -10.97 -8.63 18.34
CA THR A 3 -9.77 -7.82 18.13
C THR A 3 -8.49 -8.66 18.31
N PRO A 4 -7.45 -8.47 17.48
CA PRO A 4 -6.21 -9.21 17.62
C PRO A 4 -5.44 -8.80 18.88
N THR A 5 -4.80 -9.77 19.52
CA THR A 5 -3.85 -9.52 20.62
C THR A 5 -2.60 -8.81 20.09
N LEU A 6 -1.87 -8.07 20.94
CA LEU A 6 -0.64 -7.35 20.55
C LEU A 6 0.39 -8.23 19.81
N ARG A 7 0.59 -9.48 20.24
CA ARG A 7 1.47 -10.44 19.55
C ARG A 7 0.99 -10.79 18.14
N GLN A 8 -0.32 -10.99 17.97
CA GLN A 8 -0.91 -11.28 16.66
C GLN A 8 -0.80 -10.07 15.74
N ARG A 9 -0.95 -8.86 16.29
CA ARG A 9 -0.77 -7.61 15.54
C ARG A 9 0.68 -7.41 15.08
N LEU A 10 1.66 -7.64 15.95
CA LEU A 10 3.08 -7.64 15.56
C LEU A 10 3.39 -8.69 14.49
N ARG A 11 2.88 -9.92 14.65
CA ARG A 11 3.04 -10.97 13.63
C ARG A 11 2.41 -10.56 12.30
N TYR A 12 1.24 -9.94 12.33
CA TYR A 12 0.56 -9.38 11.15
C TYR A 12 1.36 -8.26 10.49
N ASP A 13 1.98 -7.39 11.30
CA ASP A 13 2.80 -6.28 10.85
C ASP A 13 4.05 -6.72 10.11
N VAL A 14 4.64 -7.83 10.56
CA VAL A 14 5.80 -8.48 9.94
C VAL A 14 5.41 -9.37 8.73
N GLY A 15 4.12 -9.42 8.37
CA GLY A 15 3.64 -10.14 7.18
C GLY A 15 3.07 -11.54 7.46
N GLY A 16 2.89 -11.91 8.73
CA GLY A 16 2.21 -13.15 9.10
C GLY A 16 0.70 -13.12 8.85
N VAL A 17 0.14 -14.32 8.75
CA VAL A 17 -1.29 -14.56 8.55
C VAL A 17 -2.00 -14.67 9.90
N LEU A 18 -3.18 -14.05 10.01
CA LEU A 18 -4.06 -14.13 11.18
C LEU A 18 -5.05 -15.31 11.07
N PRO A 19 -5.48 -15.89 12.21
CA PRO A 19 -6.54 -16.89 12.25
C PRO A 19 -7.83 -16.40 11.57
N THR A 20 -8.59 -17.34 10.99
CA THR A 20 -9.84 -17.09 10.26
C THR A 20 -10.87 -16.29 11.09
N ASP A 21 -10.91 -16.51 12.41
CA ASP A 21 -11.73 -15.76 13.38
C ASP A 21 -11.51 -14.24 13.39
N LEU A 22 -10.39 -13.75 12.84
CA LEU A 22 -10.03 -12.34 12.77
C LEU A 22 -10.11 -11.79 11.34
N GLN A 23 -10.62 -12.56 10.37
CA GLN A 23 -10.77 -12.12 8.98
C GLN A 23 -11.63 -10.85 8.86
N ASP A 24 -12.72 -10.72 9.62
CA ASP A 24 -13.55 -9.52 9.59
C ASP A 24 -12.79 -8.26 10.02
N TRP A 25 -11.92 -8.37 11.03
CA TRP A 25 -11.06 -7.28 11.48
C TRP A 25 -10.02 -6.94 10.41
N VAL A 26 -9.39 -7.95 9.82
CA VAL A 26 -8.44 -7.81 8.70
C VAL A 26 -9.11 -7.14 7.50
N LEU A 27 -10.34 -7.54 7.17
CA LEU A 27 -11.11 -6.99 6.05
C LEU A 27 -11.44 -5.52 6.28
N HIS A 28 -11.90 -5.15 7.48
CA HIS A 28 -12.13 -3.75 7.86
C HIS A 28 -10.83 -2.92 7.79
N GLU A 29 -9.71 -3.51 8.22
CA GLU A 29 -8.40 -2.88 8.22
C GLU A 29 -7.86 -2.66 6.79
N LEU A 30 -8.05 -3.64 5.90
CA LEU A 30 -7.59 -3.63 4.50
C LEU A 30 -8.48 -2.82 3.56
N THR A 31 -9.78 -2.73 3.84
CA THR A 31 -10.75 -1.95 3.04
C THR A 31 -10.96 -0.54 3.57
N GLY A 32 -10.52 -0.23 4.79
CA GLY A 32 -10.63 1.11 5.37
C GLY A 32 -9.85 2.17 4.58
N ARG A 33 -10.36 3.41 4.58
CA ARG A 33 -9.79 4.57 3.85
C ARG A 33 -8.33 4.89 4.19
N ARG A 34 -7.80 4.38 5.31
CA ARG A 34 -6.39 4.52 5.76
C ARG A 34 -5.54 3.26 5.57
N SER A 35 -6.05 2.23 4.90
CA SER A 35 -5.30 1.01 4.58
C SER A 35 -4.04 1.32 3.75
N THR A 36 -4.21 2.11 2.68
CA THR A 36 -3.11 2.58 1.83
C THR A 36 -2.07 3.40 2.61
N ALA A 37 -2.52 4.25 3.54
CA ALA A 37 -1.61 5.07 4.36
C ALA A 37 -0.74 4.23 5.30
N ARG A 38 -1.28 3.16 5.89
CA ARG A 38 -0.50 2.23 6.74
C ARG A 38 0.46 1.38 5.95
N TYR A 39 0.08 0.97 4.74
CA TYR A 39 1.00 0.32 3.81
C TYR A 39 2.16 1.25 3.46
N LEU A 40 1.87 2.48 3.06
CA LEU A 40 2.90 3.47 2.73
C LEU A 40 3.80 3.77 3.95
N ALA A 41 3.20 3.89 5.14
CA ALA A 41 3.94 4.09 6.38
C ALA A 41 4.90 2.93 6.69
N ARG A 42 4.57 1.66 6.37
CA ARG A 42 5.50 0.55 6.57
C ARG A 42 6.77 0.63 5.72
N PHE A 43 6.72 1.26 4.55
CA PHE A 43 7.90 1.49 3.71
C PHE A 43 8.61 2.80 4.06
N LEU A 44 7.84 3.84 4.36
CA LEU A 44 8.38 5.17 4.66
C LEU A 44 9.02 5.25 6.05
N LEU A 45 8.42 4.62 7.06
CA LEU A 45 8.91 4.67 8.44
C LEU A 45 10.35 4.14 8.61
N PRO A 46 10.73 2.97 8.06
CA PRO A 46 12.13 2.52 8.10
C PRO A 46 13.05 3.34 7.18
N LEU A 47 12.50 4.00 6.15
CA LEU A 47 13.28 4.85 5.26
C LEU A 47 13.70 6.17 5.93
N VAL A 48 12.85 6.75 6.79
CA VAL A 48 13.15 8.01 7.51
C VAL A 48 14.51 8.02 8.23
N PRO A 49 14.87 7.05 9.10
CA PRO A 49 16.17 7.07 9.76
C PRO A 49 17.34 6.90 8.78
N LEU A 50 17.17 6.14 7.70
CA LEU A 50 18.17 6.01 6.65
C LEU A 50 18.42 7.36 5.94
N LEU A 51 17.35 8.09 5.64
CA LEU A 51 17.43 9.42 5.05
C LEU A 51 18.05 10.43 6.03
N MET A 52 17.71 10.32 7.32
CA MET A 52 18.25 11.17 8.37
C MET A 52 19.76 10.97 8.58
N LEU A 53 20.31 9.80 8.24
CA LEU A 53 21.74 9.52 8.27
C LEU A 53 22.53 10.42 7.29
N PHE A 54 21.93 10.81 6.16
CA PHE A 54 22.57 11.73 5.21
C PHE A 54 22.75 13.14 5.79
N LEU A 55 21.97 13.51 6.81
CA LEU A 55 22.13 14.78 7.53
C LEU A 55 23.34 14.79 8.46
N LEU A 56 23.86 13.61 8.83
CA LEU A 56 25.07 13.45 9.64
C LEU A 56 26.35 13.64 8.82
N PHE A 57 26.25 13.66 7.49
CA PHE A 57 27.40 13.82 6.61
C PHE A 57 27.88 15.28 6.62
N PRO A 58 29.19 15.56 6.80
CA PRO A 58 29.70 16.92 6.81
C PRO A 58 29.61 17.53 5.41
N GLY A 59 28.54 18.29 5.16
CA GLY A 59 28.30 18.96 3.89
C GLY A 59 27.09 19.90 3.95
N PRO A 60 26.85 20.71 2.89
CA PRO A 60 25.68 21.56 2.81
C PRO A 60 24.37 20.77 2.88
N ASN A 61 23.47 21.16 3.80
CA ASN A 61 22.20 20.45 4.06
C ASN A 61 21.29 20.32 2.81
N TRP A 62 21.42 21.22 1.83
CA TRP A 62 20.65 21.15 0.59
C TRP A 62 21.07 19.97 -0.30
N ILE A 63 22.35 19.58 -0.27
CA ILE A 63 22.86 18.41 -1.01
C ILE A 63 22.29 17.14 -0.40
N ALA A 64 22.34 17.03 0.94
CA ALA A 64 21.72 15.91 1.66
C ALA A 64 20.22 15.81 1.36
N GLY A 65 19.53 16.96 1.28
CA GLY A 65 18.12 17.03 0.86
C GLY A 65 17.88 16.50 -0.56
N LEU A 66 18.73 16.84 -1.53
CA LEU A 66 18.63 16.35 -2.90
C LEU A 66 18.89 14.83 -3.00
N MET A 67 19.90 14.32 -2.28
CA MET A 67 20.20 12.88 -2.23
C MET A 67 19.03 12.10 -1.61
N MET A 68 18.47 12.63 -0.54
CA MET A 68 17.28 12.09 0.12
C MET A 68 16.08 12.07 -0.81
N LEU A 69 15.85 13.16 -1.57
CA LEU A 69 14.75 13.24 -2.53
C LEU A 69 14.91 12.25 -3.69
N LEU A 70 16.14 12.08 -4.18
CA LEU A 70 16.48 11.13 -5.25
C LEU A 70 16.13 9.68 -4.87
N ILE A 71 16.28 9.31 -3.58
CA ILE A 71 15.88 7.99 -3.07
C ILE A 71 14.38 7.95 -2.76
N PHE A 72 13.83 9.03 -2.19
CA PHE A 72 12.45 9.08 -1.73
C PHE A 72 11.42 8.96 -2.87
N ILE A 73 11.63 9.69 -3.97
CA ILE A 73 10.72 9.70 -5.13
C ILE A 73 10.48 8.29 -5.69
N PRO A 74 11.51 7.51 -6.08
CA PRO A 74 11.30 6.17 -6.63
C PRO A 74 10.69 5.23 -5.60
N VAL A 75 11.06 5.31 -4.32
CA VAL A 75 10.46 4.46 -3.28
C VAL A 75 8.95 4.71 -3.16
N VAL A 76 8.53 5.98 -3.14
CA VAL A 76 7.09 6.32 -3.10
C VAL A 76 6.38 5.87 -4.37
N TYR A 77 7.00 6.06 -5.53
CA TYR A 77 6.46 5.64 -6.82
C TYR A 77 6.23 4.12 -6.88
N PHE A 78 7.26 3.33 -6.57
CA PHE A 78 7.16 1.86 -6.57
C PHE A 78 6.22 1.37 -5.47
N ALA A 79 6.24 1.95 -4.27
CA ALA A 79 5.31 1.58 -3.21
C ALA A 79 3.86 1.80 -3.66
N THR A 80 3.57 2.93 -4.29
CA THR A 80 2.22 3.24 -4.81
C THR A 80 1.81 2.26 -5.90
N GLY A 81 2.69 1.94 -6.85
CA GLY A 81 2.41 0.98 -7.92
C GLY A 81 2.23 -0.46 -7.42
N LEU A 82 3.05 -0.90 -6.47
CA LEU A 82 3.03 -2.26 -5.92
C LEU A 82 1.88 -2.49 -4.91
N HIS A 83 1.24 -1.42 -4.41
CA HIS A 83 0.17 -1.53 -3.43
C HIS A 83 -0.98 -2.45 -3.90
N LEU A 84 -1.36 -2.40 -5.17
CA LEU A 84 -2.40 -3.28 -5.74
C LEU A 84 -1.97 -4.75 -5.75
N VAL A 85 -0.73 -5.02 -6.14
CA VAL A 85 -0.17 -6.38 -6.18
C VAL A 85 -0.05 -6.95 -4.76
N TYR A 86 0.45 -6.14 -3.82
CA TYR A 86 0.56 -6.55 -2.41
C TYR A 86 -0.81 -6.83 -1.79
N ARG A 87 -1.82 -5.99 -2.09
CA ARG A 87 -3.19 -6.20 -1.65
C ARG A 87 -3.76 -7.50 -2.18
N ALA A 88 -3.58 -7.80 -3.47
CA ALA A 88 -4.03 -9.05 -4.07
C ALA A 88 -3.34 -10.28 -3.45
N PHE A 89 -2.02 -10.22 -3.27
CA PHE A 89 -1.25 -11.28 -2.60
C PHE A 89 -1.73 -11.53 -1.17
N ARG A 90 -1.98 -10.47 -0.39
CA ARG A 90 -2.47 -10.57 0.98
C ARG A 90 -3.88 -11.13 1.08
N LEU A 91 -4.77 -10.77 0.15
CA LEU A 91 -6.11 -11.36 0.08
C LEU A 91 -6.03 -12.86 -0.22
N GLY A 92 -5.16 -13.25 -1.15
CA GLY A 92 -4.88 -14.65 -1.44
C GLY A 92 -4.35 -15.45 -0.23
N GLN A 93 -3.46 -14.86 0.59
CA GLN A 93 -2.99 -15.48 1.84
C GLN A 93 -4.11 -15.78 2.84
N HIS A 94 -5.21 -15.02 2.78
CA HIS A 94 -6.37 -15.19 3.65
C HIS A 94 -7.49 -16.02 2.99
N GLY A 95 -7.28 -16.58 1.80
CA GLY A 95 -8.31 -17.33 1.07
C GLY A 95 -9.48 -16.47 0.59
N ILE A 96 -9.33 -15.14 0.59
CA ILE A 96 -10.34 -14.21 0.11
C ILE A 96 -10.06 -13.96 -1.37
N ASP A 97 -11.04 -14.23 -2.22
CA ASP A 97 -10.91 -13.97 -3.65
C ASP A 97 -10.67 -12.46 -3.89
N PRO A 98 -9.52 -12.04 -4.45
CA PRO A 98 -9.25 -10.65 -4.76
C PRO A 98 -10.23 -10.04 -5.79
N ALA A 99 -11.02 -10.85 -6.51
CA ALA A 99 -12.11 -10.39 -7.37
C ALA A 99 -13.37 -9.98 -6.58
N SER A 100 -13.55 -10.45 -5.35
CA SER A 100 -14.73 -10.15 -4.52
C SER A 100 -14.71 -8.74 -3.91
N ILE A 101 -13.54 -8.10 -3.88
CA ILE A 101 -13.41 -6.75 -3.36
C ILE A 101 -13.63 -5.77 -4.50
N PRO A 102 -14.58 -4.81 -4.40
CA PRO A 102 -14.81 -3.81 -5.42
C PRO A 102 -13.50 -3.07 -5.64
N ARG A 103 -12.86 -3.37 -6.77
CA ARG A 103 -11.72 -2.59 -7.22
C ARG A 103 -12.31 -1.22 -7.51
N THR A 104 -11.89 -0.20 -6.78
CA THR A 104 -11.76 1.14 -7.38
C THR A 104 -10.59 1.10 -8.38
N MET A 105 -10.56 0.08 -9.25
CA MET A 105 -9.99 0.24 -10.56
C MET A 105 -11.00 1.11 -11.32
N PRO A 106 -10.55 2.01 -12.19
CA PRO A 106 -11.39 2.49 -13.28
C PRO A 106 -12.04 1.24 -13.86
N ASN A 107 -13.36 1.13 -13.73
CA ASN A 107 -14.04 -0.06 -14.21
C ASN A 107 -13.71 -0.11 -15.69
N ALA A 108 -12.99 -1.14 -16.15
CA ALA A 108 -12.59 -1.25 -17.54
C ALA A 108 -13.82 -1.24 -18.47
N GLU A 109 -14.99 -1.63 -17.94
CA GLU A 109 -16.28 -1.46 -18.62
C GLU A 109 -16.72 0.00 -18.68
N ARG A 110 -16.49 0.80 -17.64
CA ARG A 110 -16.81 2.24 -17.61
C ARG A 110 -15.84 3.05 -18.46
N ASP A 111 -14.56 2.66 -18.50
CA ASP A 111 -13.60 3.19 -19.46
C ASP A 111 -14.01 2.80 -20.88
N ARG A 112 -14.42 1.54 -21.13
CA ARG A 112 -14.98 1.11 -22.43
C ARG A 112 -16.21 1.92 -22.83
N GLU A 113 -17.19 2.09 -21.94
CA GLU A 113 -18.38 2.91 -22.17
C GLU A 113 -18.01 4.36 -22.51
N THR A 114 -16.99 4.92 -21.83
CA THR A 114 -16.51 6.28 -22.10
C THR A 114 -15.73 6.37 -23.41
N TYR A 115 -14.94 5.36 -23.75
CA TYR A 115 -14.26 5.24 -25.04
C TYR A 115 -15.25 5.06 -26.19
N GLU A 116 -16.27 4.22 -26.02
CA GLU A 116 -17.34 4.02 -26.99
C GLU A 116 -18.20 5.27 -27.15
N ALA A 117 -18.49 6.00 -26.07
CA ALA A 117 -19.22 7.28 -26.13
C ALA A 117 -18.43 8.37 -26.87
N ASN A 118 -17.10 8.39 -26.72
CA ASN A 118 -16.24 9.41 -27.33
C ASN A 118 -15.76 9.06 -28.75
N TYR A 119 -15.64 7.78 -29.11
CA TYR A 119 -15.08 7.30 -30.38
C TYR A 119 -16.06 6.50 -31.25
N ARG A 120 -17.37 6.53 -30.95
CA ARG A 120 -18.41 6.06 -31.88
C ARG A 120 -18.42 7.00 -33.10
N TYR A 121 -17.60 6.70 -34.09
CA TYR A 121 -17.66 7.34 -35.40
C TYR A 121 -18.98 6.98 -36.11
N PRO A 122 -19.63 7.94 -36.80
CA PRO A 122 -20.83 7.72 -37.61
C PRO A 122 -20.56 6.92 -38.88
#